data_AF-A0A3P6SBS1-F1
#
_entry.id   AF-A0A3P6SBS1-F1
#
_cell.length_a   1.000
_cell.length_b   1.000
_cell.length_c   1.000
_cell.angle_alpha   90.00
_cell.angle_beta   90.00
_cell.angle_gamma   90.00
#
_symmetry.space_group_name_H-M   'P 1'
#
loop_
_entity.id
_entity.type
_entity.pdbx_description
1 polymer ?
#
loop_
_entity_poly.entity_id
_entity_poly.type
_entity_poly.pdbx_seq_one_letter_code
_entity_poly.pdbx_strand_id
1 'polypeptide(L)'
;MFCKLLFLINWFTIVIPSEYKIPIRFGNVTVYDKSDGQKQVIIRQGINVAGYGGISGSTFLEGNGSFETSNAHALLLGGKLYGNNKTLTYTKKGIEMDTKYYFGNKIFHGGPGKEGLAFGQFLDHISRSFLAGLEKAKLFRRRRRQIWKHIV
;
A
#
# COMPACT_ATOMS: atom_id res chain seq x y z
N MET A 1 15.55 61.69 -17.20
CA MET A 1 16.33 60.72 -16.38
C MET A 1 15.46 60.27 -15.21
N PHE A 2 15.54 59.00 -14.85
CA PHE A 2 14.77 58.29 -13.80
C PHE A 2 13.36 57.78 -14.17
N CYS A 3 13.33 57.06 -15.29
CA CYS A 3 12.65 55.77 -15.33
C CYS A 3 13.37 54.82 -14.32
N LYS A 4 12.60 53.94 -13.65
CA LYS A 4 13.06 52.92 -12.67
C LYS A 4 13.24 53.39 -11.22
N LEU A 5 12.17 53.38 -10.43
CA LEU A 5 12.31 53.11 -9.00
C LEU A 5 11.08 52.39 -8.42
N LEU A 6 11.29 51.10 -8.14
CA LEU A 6 10.49 50.21 -7.29
C LEU A 6 9.09 49.78 -7.76
N PHE A 7 9.06 49.00 -8.85
CA PHE A 7 8.25 47.79 -8.90
C PHE A 7 8.84 46.77 -7.91
N LEU A 8 8.43 46.78 -6.64
CA LEU A 8 8.83 45.73 -5.67
C LEU A 8 7.78 45.55 -4.56
N ILE A 9 6.49 45.62 -4.91
CA ILE A 9 5.50 44.83 -4.16
C ILE A 9 5.46 43.49 -4.88
N ASN A 10 6.46 42.68 -4.54
CA ASN A 10 6.52 41.26 -4.87
C ASN A 10 5.26 40.63 -4.28
N TRP A 11 4.30 40.40 -5.16
CA TRP A 11 3.04 39.73 -4.94
C TRP A 11 3.37 38.28 -4.57
N PHE A 12 3.77 38.06 -3.31
CA PHE A 12 3.81 36.75 -2.70
C PHE A 12 2.37 36.24 -2.63
N THR A 13 1.88 35.67 -3.74
CA THR A 13 0.85 34.65 -3.69
C THR A 13 1.44 33.49 -2.91
N ILE A 14 1.19 33.51 -1.59
CA ILE A 14 1.22 32.31 -0.80
C ILE A 14 0.09 31.45 -1.36
N VAL A 15 0.40 30.60 -2.33
CA VAL A 15 -0.45 29.47 -2.69
C VAL A 15 -0.39 28.55 -1.47
N ILE A 16 -1.29 28.79 -0.51
CA ILE A 16 -1.49 27.86 0.59
C ILE A 16 -2.04 26.59 -0.07
N PRO A 17 -1.31 25.46 -0.06
CA PRO A 17 -1.89 24.20 -0.54
C PRO A 17 -3.10 23.91 0.33
N SER A 18 -4.30 24.03 -0.24
CA SER A 18 -5.54 23.76 0.47
C SER A 18 -5.71 22.25 0.59
N GLU A 19 -5.43 21.71 1.77
CA GLU A 19 -5.78 20.34 2.12
C GLU A 19 -7.22 20.33 2.65
N TYR A 20 -8.13 19.67 1.94
CA TYR A 20 -9.52 19.50 2.38
C TYR A 20 -9.79 18.06 2.78
N LYS A 21 -10.18 17.82 4.04
CA LYS A 21 -10.47 16.50 4.61
C LYS A 21 -11.96 16.36 4.90
N ILE A 22 -12.62 15.42 4.22
CA ILE A 22 -14.01 15.05 4.46
C ILE A 22 -14.01 13.71 5.23
N PRO A 23 -14.41 13.68 6.50
CA PRO A 23 -14.53 12.43 7.23
C PRO A 23 -15.73 11.62 6.73
N ILE A 24 -15.57 10.30 6.66
CA ILE A 24 -16.65 9.33 6.40
C ILE A 24 -16.61 8.27 7.50
N ARG A 25 -17.73 7.56 7.74
CA ARG A 25 -17.94 6.68 8.91
C ARG A 25 -16.77 5.74 9.25
N PHE A 26 -16.07 5.24 8.23
CA PHE A 26 -14.89 4.40 8.39
C PHE A 26 -13.76 4.85 7.46
N GLY A 27 -13.48 6.15 7.37
CA GLY A 27 -12.47 6.66 6.44
C GLY A 27 -12.40 8.17 6.30
N ASN A 28 -11.63 8.62 5.31
CA ASN A 28 -11.57 10.01 4.89
C ASN A 28 -11.39 10.15 3.38
N VAL A 29 -11.91 11.24 2.83
CA VAL A 29 -11.53 11.74 1.51
C VAL A 29 -10.67 12.96 1.74
N THR A 30 -9.47 12.97 1.17
CA THR A 30 -8.55 14.09 1.25
C THR A 30 -8.25 14.60 -0.15
N VAL A 31 -8.44 15.89 -0.37
CA VAL A 31 -8.09 16.56 -1.62
C VAL A 31 -6.91 17.48 -1.35
N TYR A 32 -5.86 17.35 -2.15
CA TYR A 32 -4.71 18.23 -2.14
C TYR A 32 -4.64 18.97 -3.47
N ASP A 33 -4.58 20.30 -3.40
CA ASP A 33 -3.96 21.10 -4.45
C ASP A 33 -2.50 21.31 -4.04
N LYS A 34 -1.58 20.59 -4.68
CA LYS A 34 -0.16 20.73 -4.37
C LYS A 34 0.38 21.99 -5.04
N SER A 35 1.36 22.62 -4.39
CA SER A 35 2.00 23.86 -4.87
C SER A 35 2.75 23.70 -6.20
N ASP A 36 2.94 22.47 -6.68
CA ASP A 36 3.56 22.12 -7.97
C ASP A 36 2.54 22.00 -9.12
N GLY A 37 1.27 22.32 -8.88
CA GLY A 37 0.20 22.22 -9.86
C GLY A 37 -0.41 20.83 -10.01
N GLN A 38 0.01 19.85 -9.19
CA GLN A 38 -0.60 18.53 -9.15
C GLN A 38 -1.86 18.51 -8.29
N LYS A 39 -2.90 17.85 -8.80
CA LYS A 39 -4.13 17.57 -8.06
C LYS A 39 -4.10 16.15 -7.55
N GLN A 40 -4.34 15.97 -6.25
CA GLN A 40 -4.39 14.64 -5.64
C GLN A 40 -5.71 14.45 -4.89
N VAL A 41 -6.39 13.36 -5.19
CA VAL A 41 -7.58 12.91 -4.45
C VAL A 41 -7.25 11.58 -3.81
N ILE A 42 -7.35 11.50 -2.49
CA ILE A 42 -7.10 10.29 -1.72
C ILE A 42 -8.38 9.90 -1.00
N ILE A 43 -8.93 8.73 -1.33
CA ILE A 43 -10.04 8.10 -0.63
C ILE A 43 -9.44 6.97 0.20
N ARG A 44 -9.55 7.03 1.53
CA ARG A 44 -9.15 5.94 2.42
C ARG A 44 -10.31 5.49 3.25
N GLN A 45 -10.47 4.19 3.37
CA GLN A 45 -11.43 3.54 4.22
C GLN A 45 -10.75 2.42 5.00
N GLY A 46 -11.14 2.22 6.25
CA GLY A 46 -10.63 1.11 7.03
C GLY A 46 -11.27 0.95 8.38
N ILE A 47 -11.30 -0.30 8.83
CA ILE A 47 -11.76 -0.71 10.15
C ILE A 47 -10.63 -1.58 10.73
N ASN A 48 -10.25 -1.33 11.98
CA ASN A 48 -9.33 -2.17 12.73
C ASN A 48 -9.87 -2.36 14.14
N VAL A 49 -10.22 -3.60 14.47
CA VAL A 49 -10.70 -4.02 15.78
C VAL A 49 -9.75 -5.10 16.30
N ALA A 50 -8.98 -4.79 17.34
CA ALA A 50 -8.05 -5.71 17.98
C ALA A 50 -7.06 -6.42 17.02
N GLY A 51 -6.61 -5.73 15.96
CA GLY A 51 -5.70 -6.29 14.96
C GLY A 51 -6.40 -7.11 13.87
N TYR A 52 -7.73 -7.10 13.83
CA TYR A 52 -8.54 -7.68 12.77
C TYR A 52 -9.32 -6.58 12.06
N GLY A 53 -9.35 -6.62 10.74
CA GLY A 53 -10.12 -5.67 9.96
C GLY A 53 -9.67 -5.58 8.52
N GLY A 54 -9.90 -4.43 7.90
CA GLY A 54 -9.57 -4.21 6.50
C GLY A 54 -9.33 -2.75 6.22
N ILE A 55 -8.47 -2.50 5.26
CA ILE A 55 -8.19 -1.20 4.68
C ILE A 55 -8.46 -1.27 3.18
N SER A 56 -9.07 -0.22 2.66
CA SER A 56 -9.21 0.03 1.24
C SER A 56 -8.89 1.49 0.98
N GLY A 57 -8.27 1.79 -0.14
CA GLY A 57 -8.08 3.17 -0.52
C GLY A 57 -7.75 3.33 -1.98
N SER A 58 -8.16 4.44 -2.53
CA SER A 58 -7.91 4.85 -3.89
C SER A 58 -7.22 6.21 -3.87
N THR A 59 -6.12 6.35 -4.59
CA THR A 59 -5.43 7.62 -4.79
C THR A 59 -5.42 7.93 -6.27
N PHE A 60 -5.87 9.12 -6.63
CA PHE A 60 -5.83 9.66 -7.98
C PHE A 60 -4.91 10.87 -7.95
N LEU A 61 -3.89 10.88 -8.80
CA LEU A 61 -2.93 11.96 -8.92
C LEU A 61 -2.89 12.40 -10.38
N GLU A 62 -3.12 13.67 -10.62
CA GLU A 62 -3.07 14.28 -11.95
C GLU A 62 -2.06 15.43 -11.94
N GLY A 63 -1.14 15.44 -12.89
CA GLY A 63 -0.21 16.55 -13.05
C GLY A 63 0.75 16.44 -14.22
N ASN A 64 1.11 17.59 -14.83
CA ASN A 64 2.10 17.72 -15.90
C ASN A 64 1.96 16.73 -17.07
N GLY A 65 0.72 16.36 -17.44
CA GLY A 65 0.43 15.41 -18.51
C GLY A 65 0.68 13.95 -18.14
N SER A 66 0.66 13.64 -16.84
CA SER A 66 0.67 12.29 -16.29
C SER A 66 -0.52 12.08 -15.36
N PHE A 67 -1.00 10.85 -15.30
CA PHE A 67 -2.11 10.43 -14.45
C PHE A 67 -1.74 9.14 -13.73
N GLU A 68 -1.81 9.13 -12.42
CA GLU A 68 -1.55 7.96 -11.60
C GLU A 68 -2.79 7.60 -10.78
N THR A 69 -3.15 6.32 -10.82
CA THR A 69 -4.16 5.74 -9.93
C THR A 69 -3.55 4.62 -9.10
N SER A 70 -3.74 4.67 -7.79
CA SER A 70 -3.30 3.65 -6.85
C SER A 70 -4.50 3.12 -6.07
N ASN A 71 -4.75 1.81 -6.14
CA ASN A 71 -5.83 1.13 -5.43
C ASN A 71 -5.25 0.10 -4.47
N ALA A 72 -5.38 0.38 -3.18
CA ALA A 72 -5.02 -0.51 -2.09
C ALA A 72 -6.27 -1.23 -1.56
N HIS A 73 -6.17 -2.55 -1.42
CA HIS A 73 -7.14 -3.39 -0.71
C HIS A 73 -6.38 -4.41 0.11
N ALA A 74 -6.52 -4.36 1.44
CA ALA A 74 -5.89 -5.32 2.31
C ALA A 74 -6.70 -5.61 3.56
N LEU A 75 -6.61 -6.86 4.02
CA LEU A 75 -7.13 -7.33 5.28
C LEU A 75 -6.02 -7.25 6.33
N LEU A 76 -6.40 -6.85 7.53
CA LEU A 76 -5.55 -6.94 8.71
C LEU A 76 -6.01 -8.18 9.50
N LEU A 77 -5.15 -9.17 9.68
CA LEU A 77 -5.46 -10.41 10.41
C LEU A 77 -4.40 -10.63 11.48
N GLY A 78 -4.76 -10.46 12.76
CA GLY A 78 -3.82 -10.57 13.87
C GLY A 78 -2.63 -9.59 13.75
N GLY A 79 -2.91 -8.36 13.30
CA GLY A 79 -1.90 -7.30 13.09
C GLY A 79 -1.06 -7.46 11.82
N LYS A 80 -1.33 -8.47 10.98
CA LYS A 80 -0.62 -8.74 9.73
C LYS A 80 -1.45 -8.37 8.52
N LEU A 81 -0.82 -7.75 7.51
CA LEU A 81 -1.50 -7.23 6.33
C LEU A 81 -1.53 -8.26 5.20
N TYR A 82 -2.71 -8.53 4.65
CA TYR A 82 -2.93 -9.49 3.57
C TYR A 82 -3.75 -8.84 2.46
N GLY A 83 -3.18 -8.65 1.27
CA GLY A 83 -3.91 -8.01 0.18
C GLY A 83 -3.01 -7.49 -0.92
N ASN A 84 -3.51 -6.53 -1.69
CA ASN A 84 -2.79 -5.98 -2.83
C ASN A 84 -2.89 -4.45 -2.90
N ASN A 85 -1.86 -3.84 -3.46
CA ASN A 85 -1.88 -2.45 -3.88
C ASN A 85 -1.47 -2.39 -5.35
N LYS A 86 -2.36 -1.90 -6.21
CA LYS A 86 -2.15 -1.75 -7.65
C LYS A 86 -1.97 -0.29 -7.97
N THR A 87 -0.85 0.08 -8.56
CA THR A 87 -0.55 1.42 -9.05
C THR A 87 -0.44 1.36 -10.57
N LEU A 88 -1.15 2.24 -11.25
CA LEU A 88 -1.16 2.39 -12.70
C LEU A 88 -0.83 3.84 -13.01
N THR A 89 0.29 4.05 -13.67
CA THR A 89 0.83 5.37 -13.98
C THR A 89 0.88 5.54 -15.49
N TYR A 90 0.15 6.52 -15.99
CA TYR A 90 0.18 6.97 -17.37
C TYR A 90 1.12 8.16 -17.47
N THR A 91 2.16 8.03 -18.28
CA THR A 91 3.10 9.11 -18.58
C THR A 91 3.20 9.32 -20.08
N LYS A 92 3.83 10.42 -20.50
CA LYS A 92 4.16 10.65 -21.93
C LYS A 92 5.02 9.55 -22.55
N LYS A 93 5.70 8.72 -21.74
CA LYS A 93 6.57 7.62 -22.19
C LYS A 93 5.83 6.28 -22.30
N GLY A 94 4.60 6.18 -21.80
CA GLY A 94 3.81 4.95 -21.83
C GLY A 94 3.03 4.68 -20.53
N ILE A 95 2.55 3.45 -20.42
CA ILE A 95 1.77 2.94 -19.29
C ILE A 95 2.69 2.09 -18.42
N GLU A 96 2.79 2.44 -17.14
CA GLU A 96 3.51 1.66 -16.13
C GLU A 96 2.51 1.09 -15.12
N MET A 97 2.66 -0.18 -14.76
CA MET A 97 1.81 -0.84 -13.78
C MET A 97 2.68 -1.55 -12.74
N ASP A 98 2.49 -1.22 -11.47
CA ASP A 98 3.12 -1.90 -10.32
C ASP A 98 2.04 -2.50 -9.43
N THR A 99 2.20 -3.75 -9.03
CA THR A 99 1.28 -4.44 -8.13
C THR A 99 2.04 -5.02 -6.97
N LYS A 100 1.81 -4.51 -5.77
CA LYS A 100 2.38 -5.05 -4.54
C LYS A 100 1.39 -6.01 -3.90
N TYR A 101 1.83 -7.21 -3.53
CA TYR A 101 1.04 -8.18 -2.76
C TYR A 101 1.62 -8.32 -1.36
N TYR A 102 0.78 -8.12 -0.36
CA TYR A 102 1.13 -8.23 1.06
C TYR A 102 0.67 -9.59 1.57
N PHE A 103 1.57 -10.33 2.21
CA PHE A 103 1.28 -11.59 2.91
C PHE A 103 1.93 -11.57 4.29
N GLY A 104 1.26 -10.89 5.20
CA GLY A 104 1.74 -10.59 6.54
C GLY A 104 3.05 -9.79 6.53
N ASN A 105 4.16 -10.46 6.81
CA ASN A 105 5.48 -9.80 6.91
C ASN A 105 6.25 -9.79 5.58
N LYS A 106 5.65 -10.32 4.50
CA LYS A 106 6.28 -10.36 3.18
C LYS A 106 5.52 -9.49 2.20
N ILE A 107 6.26 -8.85 1.31
CA ILE A 107 5.75 -8.03 0.22
C ILE A 107 6.34 -8.59 -1.08
N PHE A 108 5.47 -8.88 -2.05
CA PHE A 108 5.87 -9.31 -3.38
C PHE A 108 5.53 -8.21 -4.38
N HIS A 109 6.41 -7.99 -5.35
CA HIS A 109 6.22 -6.99 -6.38
C HIS A 109 5.92 -7.70 -7.70
N GLY A 110 4.76 -7.44 -8.26
CA GLY A 110 4.30 -7.87 -9.58
C GLY A 110 4.04 -6.66 -10.48
N GLY A 111 3.73 -6.94 -11.74
CA GLY A 111 3.60 -5.94 -12.80
C GLY A 111 4.16 -6.50 -14.11
N PRO A 112 3.98 -5.79 -15.24
CA PRO A 112 4.38 -6.26 -16.56
C PRO A 112 5.84 -6.73 -16.58
N GLY A 113 6.07 -8.01 -16.87
CA GLY A 113 7.40 -8.64 -16.94
C GLY A 113 7.97 -9.10 -15.59
N LYS A 114 7.22 -8.96 -14.49
CA LYS A 114 7.63 -9.38 -13.13
C LYS A 114 6.67 -10.43 -12.54
N GLU A 115 5.66 -10.85 -13.27
CA GLU A 115 4.63 -11.78 -12.80
C GLU A 115 5.22 -13.16 -12.44
N GLY A 116 6.15 -13.66 -13.25
CA GLY A 116 6.83 -14.94 -12.99
C GLY A 116 7.66 -14.92 -11.71
N LEU A 117 8.35 -13.81 -11.42
CA LEU A 117 9.11 -13.62 -10.19
C LEU A 117 8.18 -13.53 -8.97
N ALA A 118 7.11 -12.75 -9.06
CA ALA A 118 6.12 -12.63 -7.99
C ALA A 118 5.45 -13.98 -7.67
N PHE A 119 5.07 -14.73 -8.71
CA PHE A 119 4.47 -16.06 -8.56
C PHE A 119 5.45 -17.08 -7.99
N GLY A 120 6.71 -17.08 -8.43
CA GLY A 120 7.75 -17.94 -7.88
C GLY A 120 8.03 -17.66 -6.39
N GLN A 121 8.15 -16.38 -6.02
CA GLN A 121 8.35 -15.99 -4.62
C GLN A 121 7.14 -16.33 -3.73
N PHE A 122 5.93 -16.24 -4.27
CA PHE A 122 4.70 -16.67 -3.61
C PHE A 122 4.69 -18.18 -3.36
N LEU A 123 4.97 -19.00 -4.38
CA LEU A 123 5.03 -20.45 -4.25
C LEU A 123 6.12 -20.91 -3.28
N ASP A 124 7.30 -20.29 -3.31
CA ASP A 124 8.37 -20.57 -2.35
C ASP A 124 7.94 -20.22 -0.91
N HIS A 125 7.22 -19.10 -0.74
CA HIS A 125 6.70 -18.75 0.58
C HIS A 125 5.66 -19.74 1.11
N ILE A 126 4.73 -20.20 0.27
CA ILE A 126 3.75 -21.23 0.63
C ILE A 126 4.45 -22.53 0.97
N SER A 127 5.37 -22.99 0.11
CA SER A 127 6.12 -24.23 0.31
C SER A 127 6.84 -24.23 1.65
N ARG A 128 7.60 -23.18 1.97
CA ARG A 128 8.30 -23.05 3.26
C ARG A 128 7.35 -23.01 4.45
N SER A 129 6.24 -22.28 4.33
CA SER A 129 5.26 -22.18 5.42
C SER A 129 4.58 -23.51 5.70
N PHE A 130 4.25 -24.25 4.63
CA PHE A 130 3.66 -25.58 4.73
C PHE A 130 4.65 -26.60 5.31
N LEU A 131 5.90 -26.60 4.82
CA LEU A 131 6.97 -27.45 5.34
C LEU A 131 7.25 -27.18 6.83
N ALA A 132 7.35 -25.90 7.23
CA ALA A 132 7.53 -25.53 8.63
C ALA A 132 6.37 -25.99 9.53
N GLY A 133 5.12 -25.93 9.02
CA GLY A 133 3.96 -26.47 9.71
C GLY A 133 4.03 -27.99 9.87
N LEU A 134 4.48 -28.69 8.83
CA LEU A 134 4.61 -30.15 8.81
C LEU A 134 5.71 -30.64 9.77
N GLU A 135 6.83 -29.92 9.85
CA GLU A 135 7.88 -30.20 10.83
C GLU A 135 7.42 -29.98 12.27
N LYS A 136 6.71 -28.88 12.55
CA LYS A 136 6.11 -28.65 13.88
C LYS A 136 5.12 -29.75 14.26
N ALA A 137 4.29 -30.20 13.31
CA ALA A 137 3.35 -31.30 13.55
C ALA A 137 4.06 -32.63 13.85
N LYS A 138 5.16 -32.94 13.14
CA LYS A 138 6.02 -34.10 13.43
C LYS A 138 6.66 -33.99 14.82
N LEU A 139 7.18 -32.82 15.19
CA LEU A 139 7.77 -32.57 16.52
C LEU A 139 6.72 -32.78 17.63
N PHE A 140 5.49 -32.30 17.43
CA PHE A 140 4.40 -32.47 18.39
C PHE A 140 4.02 -33.94 18.57
N ARG A 141 3.95 -34.72 17.48
CA ARG A 141 3.73 -36.18 17.54
C ARG A 141 4.86 -36.90 18.30
N ARG A 142 6.12 -36.51 18.09
CA ARG A 142 7.27 -37.09 18.81
C ARG A 142 7.22 -36.80 20.31
N ARG A 143 6.93 -35.55 20.71
CA ARG A 143 6.76 -35.17 22.13
C ARG A 143 5.61 -35.92 22.80
N ARG A 144 4.45 -36.06 22.13
CA ARG A 144 3.34 -36.87 22.65
C ARG A 144 3.74 -38.32 22.92
N ARG A 145 4.52 -38.95 22.04
CA ARG A 145 5.01 -40.33 22.25
C ARG A 145 6.00 -40.42 23.41
N GLN A 146 6.87 -39.43 23.61
CA GLN A 146 7.80 -39.44 24.75
C GLN A 146 7.07 -39.24 26.08
N ILE A 147 6.08 -38.36 26.13
CA ILE A 147 5.24 -38.17 27.32
C ILE A 147 4.46 -39.46 27.64
N TRP A 148 3.91 -40.12 26.62
CA TRP A 148 3.17 -41.38 26.82
C TRP A 148 4.06 -42.52 27.35
N LYS A 149 5.34 -42.57 26.96
CA LYS A 149 6.34 -43.51 27.50
C LYS A 149 6.76 -43.26 28.96
N HIS A 150 6.45 -42.09 29.51
CA HIS A 150 6.74 -41.76 30.91
C HIS A 150 5.50 -41.86 31.82
N ILE A 151 4.31 -42.08 31.24
CA ILE A 151 3.03 -42.19 31.95
C ILE A 151 2.54 -43.65 32.02
N VAL A 152 3.00 -44.52 31.11
CA VAL A 152 2.83 -45.98 31.13
C VAL A 152 4.13 -46.61 31.60
#